data_AF-A0AAD6NY10-F1
#
_entry.id   AF-A0AAD6NY10-F1
#
_cell.length_a   1.000
_cell.length_b   1.000
_cell.length_c   1.000
_cell.angle_alpha   90.00
_cell.angle_beta   90.00
_cell.angle_gamma   90.00
#
_symmetry.space_group_name_H-M   'P 1'
#
loop_
_entity.id
_entity.type
_entity.pdbx_description
1 polymer ?
#
loop_
_entity_poly.entity_id
_entity_poly.type
_entity_poly.pdbx_seq_one_letter_code
_entity_poly.pdbx_strand_id
1 'polypeptide(L)'
;MAIDVAATTFCKGTKYDLDYKSQNKSGQNFKSADDMINMYKELCAEYPIVSIEDPFDREDWEHIKQFSELGLCQVVGDDFLMSNYSRTKRAINESSCTALLLKVNQIGTVTEALEVVKLAKDAHWGVVASHRIGETEDSFIADLSVGLAMGQIKTGAPCRGERVAKYNQLLRIEEELGDQAVYAGEDWRAT
;
A
#
# COMPACT_ATOMS: atom_id res chain seq x y z
N MET A 1 10.98 -7.39 -2.18
CA MET A 1 9.78 -8.00 -1.55
C MET A 1 8.93 -6.93 -0.90
N ALA A 2 7.63 -7.15 -0.75
CA ALA A 2 6.73 -6.23 -0.05
C ALA A 2 5.81 -7.01 0.88
N ILE A 3 5.36 -6.38 1.97
CA ILE A 3 4.49 -6.99 2.98
C ILE A 3 3.30 -6.06 3.23
N ASP A 4 2.11 -6.65 3.30
CA ASP A 4 0.91 -6.01 3.83
C ASP A 4 0.62 -6.63 5.19
N VAL A 5 0.79 -5.83 6.24
CA VAL A 5 0.64 -6.28 7.62
C VAL A 5 -0.82 -6.26 8.05
N ALA A 6 -1.59 -5.27 7.57
CA ALA A 6 -2.97 -5.03 8.00
C ALA A 6 -3.12 -4.99 9.54
N ALA A 7 -2.20 -4.29 10.22
CA ALA A 7 -2.02 -4.39 11.67
C ALA A 7 -3.26 -4.00 12.50
N THR A 8 -4.12 -3.12 11.97
CA THR A 8 -5.45 -2.82 12.53
C THR A 8 -6.25 -4.09 12.87
N THR A 9 -6.12 -5.16 12.08
CA THR A 9 -6.87 -6.42 12.27
C THR A 9 -6.54 -7.10 13.60
N PHE A 10 -5.30 -6.97 14.06
CA PHE A 10 -4.80 -7.63 15.26
C PHE A 10 -4.34 -6.66 16.35
N CYS A 11 -4.59 -5.37 16.17
CA CYS A 11 -4.49 -4.39 17.24
C CYS A 11 -5.57 -4.63 18.31
N LYS A 12 -5.17 -4.56 19.57
CA LYS A 12 -6.00 -4.73 20.76
C LYS A 12 -5.62 -3.66 21.79
N GLY A 13 -6.35 -2.54 21.76
CA GLY A 13 -6.00 -1.37 22.57
C GLY A 13 -4.75 -0.72 22.00
N THR A 14 -3.64 -0.76 22.75
CA THR A 14 -2.34 -0.17 22.36
C THR A 14 -1.27 -1.22 22.04
N LYS A 15 -1.69 -2.48 21.88
CA LYS A 15 -0.79 -3.62 21.66
C LYS A 15 -1.27 -4.46 20.48
N TYR A 16 -0.33 -5.20 19.90
CA TYR A 16 -0.53 -6.02 18.71
C TYR A 16 -0.46 -7.50 19.05
N ASP A 17 -1.54 -8.24 18.83
CA ASP A 17 -1.62 -9.69 19.10
C ASP A 17 -1.19 -10.48 17.86
N LEU A 18 0.08 -10.85 17.78
CA LEU A 18 0.60 -11.59 16.63
C LEU A 18 0.04 -13.02 16.51
N ASP A 19 -0.68 -13.49 17.53
CA ASP A 19 -1.34 -14.80 17.56
C ASP A 19 -2.87 -14.68 17.58
N TYR A 20 -3.43 -13.56 17.07
CA TYR A 20 -4.86 -13.23 17.18
C TYR A 20 -5.82 -14.27 16.58
N LYS A 21 -5.33 -15.16 15.70
CA LYS A 21 -6.11 -16.25 15.09
C LYS A 21 -6.13 -17.52 15.94
N SER A 22 -5.25 -17.64 16.94
CA SER A 22 -5.21 -18.80 17.83
C SER A 22 -6.42 -18.82 18.76
N GLN A 23 -6.99 -20.01 18.92
CA GLN A 23 -8.09 -20.23 19.86
C GLN A 23 -7.61 -20.17 21.32
N ASN A 24 -6.34 -20.51 21.57
CA ASN A 24 -5.72 -20.51 22.89
C ASN A 24 -4.93 -19.23 23.10
N LYS A 25 -5.62 -18.16 23.50
CA LYS A 25 -4.98 -16.86 23.78
C LYS A 25 -4.15 -16.94 25.06
N SER A 26 -2.84 -17.14 24.91
CA SER A 26 -1.91 -17.13 26.05
C SER A 26 -1.56 -15.71 26.52
N GLY A 27 -1.87 -14.67 25.71
CA GLY A 27 -1.49 -13.28 25.98
C GLY A 27 0.01 -13.00 25.85
N GLN A 28 0.83 -14.03 25.60
CA GLN A 28 2.29 -13.92 25.58
C GLN A 28 2.83 -13.29 24.29
N ASN A 29 2.03 -13.25 23.23
CA ASN A 29 2.44 -12.73 21.91
C ASN A 29 1.97 -11.30 21.63
N PHE A 30 1.60 -10.55 22.67
CA PHE A 30 1.30 -9.13 22.56
C PHE A 30 2.59 -8.33 22.43
N LYS A 31 2.70 -7.55 21.35
CA LYS A 31 3.80 -6.64 21.08
C LYS A 31 3.36 -5.19 21.33
N SER A 32 4.24 -4.38 21.92
CA SER A 32 4.08 -2.92 21.87
C SER A 32 4.34 -2.44 20.44
N ALA A 33 3.99 -1.18 20.14
CA ALA A 33 4.36 -0.59 18.86
C ALA A 33 5.90 -0.49 18.69
N ASP A 34 6.65 -0.20 19.75
CA ASP A 34 8.12 -0.23 19.74
C ASP A 34 8.68 -1.63 19.41
N ASP A 35 8.08 -2.68 19.98
CA ASP A 35 8.46 -4.05 19.65
C ASP A 35 8.21 -4.36 18.16
N MET A 36 7.10 -3.87 17.60
CA MET A 36 6.79 -4.00 16.17
C MET A 36 7.81 -3.24 15.30
N ILE A 37 8.19 -2.01 15.68
CA ILE A 37 9.24 -1.24 14.98
C ILE A 37 10.55 -2.04 14.94
N ASN A 38 10.97 -2.62 16.06
CA ASN A 38 12.20 -3.40 16.12
C ASN A 38 12.11 -4.67 15.25
N MET A 39 10.97 -5.36 15.26
CA MET A 39 10.72 -6.49 14.37
C MET A 39 10.82 -6.09 12.89
N TYR A 40 10.23 -4.96 12.49
CA TYR A 40 10.34 -4.49 11.11
C TYR A 40 11.77 -4.11 10.73
N LYS A 41 12.54 -3.52 11.64
CA LYS A 41 13.98 -3.25 11.42
C LYS A 41 14.75 -4.54 11.15
N GLU A 42 14.54 -5.55 11.98
CA GLU A 42 15.18 -6.88 11.83
C GLU A 42 14.79 -7.52 10.50
N LEU A 43 13.49 -7.50 10.15
CA LEU A 43 13.02 -8.04 8.87
C LEU A 43 13.62 -7.31 7.67
N CYS A 44 13.67 -5.97 7.68
CA CYS A 44 14.29 -5.20 6.60
C CYS A 44 15.81 -5.38 6.53
N ALA A 45 16.48 -5.76 7.62
CA ALA A 45 17.91 -6.06 7.63
C ALA A 45 18.21 -7.47 7.10
N GLU A 46 17.34 -8.45 7.40
CA GLU A 46 17.53 -9.85 6.98
C GLU A 46 17.02 -10.12 5.56
N TYR A 47 16.00 -9.40 5.12
CA TYR A 47 15.30 -9.63 3.87
C TYR A 47 15.23 -8.36 3.01
N PRO A 48 15.26 -8.46 1.67
CA PRO A 48 15.13 -7.31 0.76
C PRO A 48 13.67 -6.82 0.70
N ILE A 49 13.14 -6.36 1.83
CA ILE A 49 11.82 -5.76 1.97
C ILE A 49 11.93 -4.30 1.54
N VAL A 50 11.22 -3.96 0.48
CA VAL A 50 11.24 -2.62 -0.13
C VAL A 50 9.94 -1.86 0.08
N SER A 51 8.90 -2.49 0.62
CA SER A 51 7.63 -1.82 0.92
C SER A 51 6.90 -2.54 2.04
N ILE A 52 6.35 -1.78 2.99
CA ILE A 52 5.48 -2.26 4.06
C ILE A 52 4.18 -1.44 4.05
N GLU A 53 3.05 -2.13 3.99
CA GLU A 53 1.70 -1.58 4.00
C GLU A 53 1.05 -1.79 5.37
N ASP A 54 0.41 -0.74 5.89
CA ASP A 54 -0.27 -0.68 7.19
C ASP A 54 0.48 -1.36 8.36
N PRO A 55 1.70 -0.87 8.70
CA PRO A 55 2.53 -1.47 9.75
C PRO A 55 1.94 -1.38 11.17
N PHE A 56 0.98 -0.48 11.40
CA PHE A 56 0.35 -0.23 12.70
C PHE A 56 -1.16 -0.04 12.54
N ASP A 57 -1.88 0.08 13.66
CA ASP A 57 -3.29 0.43 13.63
C ASP A 57 -3.52 1.77 12.90
N ARG A 58 -4.62 1.89 12.16
CA ARG A 58 -4.97 3.09 11.39
C ARG A 58 -5.11 4.37 12.21
N GLU A 59 -5.26 4.29 13.53
CA GLU A 59 -5.27 5.45 14.42
C GLU A 59 -3.96 5.65 15.19
N ASP A 60 -2.94 4.82 14.95
CA ASP A 60 -1.61 4.90 15.55
C ASP A 60 -0.66 5.81 14.74
N TRP A 61 -1.06 7.08 14.58
CA TRP A 61 -0.34 8.08 13.78
C TRP A 61 1.10 8.29 14.23
N GLU A 62 1.36 8.18 15.54
CA GLU A 62 2.67 8.39 16.16
C GLU A 62 3.67 7.34 15.68
N HIS A 63 3.34 6.06 15.82
CA HIS A 63 4.27 4.98 15.46
C HIS A 63 4.39 4.78 13.95
N ILE A 64 3.32 5.05 13.18
CA ILE A 64 3.38 5.09 11.71
C ILE A 64 4.43 6.12 11.26
N LYS A 65 4.36 7.34 11.81
CA LYS A 65 5.34 8.39 11.52
C LYS A 65 6.74 7.99 11.98
N GLN A 66 6.91 7.54 13.23
CA GLN A 66 8.19 7.13 13.78
C GLN A 66 8.86 6.05 12.92
N PHE A 67 8.08 5.09 12.39
CA PHE A 67 8.58 4.05 11.52
C PHE A 67 8.95 4.58 10.13
N SER A 68 8.11 5.43 9.54
CA SER A 68 8.35 6.07 8.24
C SER A 68 9.64 6.91 8.24
N GLU A 69 9.90 7.65 9.33
CA GLU A 69 11.11 8.46 9.52
C GLU A 69 12.42 7.65 9.53
N LEU A 70 12.36 6.34 9.75
CA LEU A 70 13.54 5.47 9.66
C LEU A 70 14.06 5.32 8.23
N GLY A 71 13.21 5.57 7.22
CA GLY A 71 13.60 5.53 5.81
C GLY A 71 14.06 4.16 5.30
N LEU A 72 13.66 3.07 5.97
CA LEU A 72 14.10 1.71 5.65
C LEU A 72 13.48 1.18 4.35
N CYS A 73 12.22 1.51 4.09
CA CYS A 73 11.45 1.05 2.94
C CYS A 73 10.33 2.05 2.61
N GLN A 74 9.60 1.80 1.51
CA GLN A 74 8.34 2.50 1.27
C GLN A 74 7.33 2.14 2.39
N VAL A 75 6.62 3.13 2.94
CA VAL A 75 5.51 2.91 3.87
C VAL A 75 4.21 3.27 3.17
N VAL A 76 3.35 2.27 2.95
CA VAL A 76 2.09 2.41 2.21
C VAL A 76 0.92 2.49 3.20
N GLY A 77 0.06 3.49 3.04
CA GLY A 77 -1.19 3.59 3.80
C GLY A 77 -2.40 3.07 3.02
N ASP A 78 -3.07 2.04 3.54
CA ASP A 78 -4.33 1.48 3.02
C ASP A 78 -5.49 1.77 3.96
N ASP A 79 -5.69 1.00 5.04
CA ASP A 79 -6.68 1.30 6.08
C ASP A 79 -6.34 2.59 6.83
N PHE A 80 -5.04 2.95 6.88
CA PHE A 80 -4.57 4.21 7.46
C PHE A 80 -5.08 5.44 6.67
N LEU A 81 -5.14 5.37 5.34
CA LEU A 81 -5.53 6.51 4.49
C LEU A 81 -6.95 6.37 3.94
N MET A 82 -7.43 5.15 3.75
CA MET A 82 -8.72 4.77 3.17
C MET A 82 -8.99 5.42 1.81
N SER A 83 -7.94 5.69 1.02
CA SER A 83 -8.02 6.54 -0.19
C SER A 83 -8.70 7.90 0.05
N ASN A 84 -8.72 8.40 1.29
CA ASN A 84 -9.44 9.61 1.66
C ASN A 84 -8.55 10.86 1.50
N TYR A 85 -9.05 11.88 0.81
CA TYR A 85 -8.31 13.11 0.56
C TYR A 85 -7.82 13.80 1.84
N SER A 86 -8.70 13.98 2.84
CA SER A 86 -8.36 14.67 4.08
C SER A 86 -7.33 13.91 4.92
N ARG A 87 -7.45 12.58 5.01
CA ARG A 87 -6.45 11.75 5.70
C ARG A 87 -5.12 11.76 4.98
N THR A 88 -5.11 11.65 3.65
CA THR A 88 -3.90 11.74 2.82
C THR A 88 -3.21 13.08 3.01
N LYS A 89 -3.95 14.19 2.96
CA LYS A 89 -3.41 15.54 3.20
C LYS A 89 -2.79 15.68 4.58
N ARG A 90 -3.44 15.13 5.61
CA ARG A 90 -2.91 15.13 6.98
C ARG A 90 -1.61 14.32 7.05
N ALA A 91 -1.60 13.12 6.49
CA ALA A 91 -0.43 12.24 6.52
C ALA A 91 0.77 12.84 5.76
N ILE A 92 0.53 13.57 4.67
CA ILE A 92 1.57 14.36 3.99
C ILE A 92 2.13 15.45 4.91
N ASN A 93 1.26 16.26 5.53
CA ASN A 93 1.68 17.34 6.42
C ASN A 93 2.44 16.83 7.66
N GLU A 94 2.08 15.64 8.16
CA GLU A 94 2.70 15.02 9.33
C GLU A 94 3.88 14.10 8.97
N SER A 95 4.16 13.89 7.68
CA SER A 95 5.18 12.96 7.18
C SER A 95 4.99 11.51 7.69
N SER A 96 3.74 11.07 7.77
CA SER A 96 3.38 9.79 8.40
C SER A 96 3.72 8.57 7.54
N CYS A 97 3.61 8.65 6.22
CA CYS A 97 3.98 7.56 5.31
C CYS A 97 4.56 8.13 4.00
N THR A 98 4.89 7.27 3.03
CA THR A 98 5.54 7.69 1.77
C THR A 98 4.80 7.23 0.52
N ALA A 99 3.70 6.50 0.70
CA ALA A 99 2.90 6.00 -0.41
C ALA A 99 1.43 5.81 -0.06
N LEU A 100 0.59 5.98 -1.07
CA LEU A 100 -0.85 5.78 -1.03
C LEU A 100 -1.20 4.43 -1.67
N LEU A 101 -1.99 3.60 -0.99
CA LEU A 101 -2.72 2.52 -1.67
C LEU A 101 -4.05 3.06 -2.21
N LEU A 102 -4.17 3.16 -3.53
CA LEU A 102 -5.40 3.66 -4.17
C LEU A 102 -6.39 2.53 -4.43
N LYS A 103 -7.55 2.61 -3.80
CA LYS A 103 -8.73 1.79 -4.10
C LYS A 103 -9.87 2.69 -4.57
N VAL A 104 -10.12 2.72 -5.87
CA VAL A 104 -11.11 3.63 -6.49
C VAL A 104 -12.51 3.50 -5.87
N ASN A 105 -12.90 2.30 -5.45
CA ASN A 105 -14.20 2.09 -4.83
C ASN A 105 -14.29 2.51 -3.35
N GLN A 106 -13.18 2.88 -2.68
CA GLN A 106 -13.23 3.55 -1.37
C GLN A 106 -13.57 5.03 -1.51
N ILE A 107 -13.17 5.67 -2.61
CA ILE A 107 -13.38 7.11 -2.86
C ILE A 107 -14.66 7.40 -3.65
N GLY A 108 -15.08 6.49 -4.53
CA GLY A 108 -16.41 6.48 -5.13
C GLY A 108 -16.46 6.97 -6.58
N THR A 109 -15.62 7.95 -6.97
CA THR A 109 -15.55 8.44 -8.37
C THR A 109 -14.13 8.49 -8.92
N VAL A 110 -14.02 8.46 -10.25
CA VAL A 110 -12.73 8.62 -10.95
C VAL A 110 -12.14 10.00 -10.69
N THR A 111 -12.95 11.07 -10.70
CA THR A 111 -12.48 12.45 -10.47
C THR A 111 -11.84 12.59 -9.10
N GLU A 112 -12.48 12.10 -8.05
CA GLU A 112 -11.90 12.18 -6.71
C GLU A 112 -10.63 11.31 -6.61
N ALA A 113 -10.60 10.15 -7.27
CA ALA A 113 -9.38 9.33 -7.33
C ALA A 113 -8.21 10.10 -7.95
N LEU A 114 -8.46 10.85 -9.04
CA LEU A 114 -7.45 11.71 -9.67
C LEU A 114 -6.96 12.80 -8.73
N GLU A 115 -7.84 13.42 -7.94
CA GLU A 115 -7.47 14.47 -6.99
C GLU A 115 -6.56 13.95 -5.87
N VAL A 116 -6.85 12.75 -5.34
CA VAL A 116 -6.02 12.15 -4.29
C VAL A 116 -4.68 11.65 -4.84
N VAL A 117 -4.67 11.07 -6.04
CA VAL A 117 -3.42 10.68 -6.71
C VAL A 117 -2.56 11.91 -6.99
N LYS A 118 -3.16 12.99 -7.50
CA LYS A 118 -2.44 14.24 -7.73
C LYS A 118 -1.85 14.80 -6.43
N LEU A 119 -2.62 14.81 -5.34
CA LEU A 119 -2.14 15.24 -4.03
C LEU A 119 -0.93 14.41 -3.56
N ALA A 120 -0.96 13.10 -3.73
CA ALA A 120 0.15 12.22 -3.39
C ALA A 120 1.39 12.50 -4.26
N LYS A 121 1.20 12.63 -5.58
CA LYS A 121 2.29 12.92 -6.53
C LYS A 121 2.92 14.29 -6.33
N ASP A 122 2.11 15.33 -6.07
CA ASP A 122 2.60 16.68 -5.75
C ASP A 122 3.45 16.69 -4.46
N ALA A 123 3.28 15.69 -3.60
CA ALA A 123 4.08 15.45 -2.39
C ALA A 123 5.22 14.43 -2.60
N HIS A 124 5.50 14.02 -3.84
CA HIS A 124 6.50 13.00 -4.22
C HIS A 124 6.28 11.64 -3.53
N TRP A 125 5.03 11.28 -3.27
CA TRP A 125 4.67 9.97 -2.77
C TRP A 125 4.48 8.96 -3.90
N GLY A 126 4.82 7.71 -3.60
CA GLY A 126 4.41 6.57 -4.44
C GLY A 126 2.89 6.40 -4.41
N VAL A 127 2.32 5.90 -5.50
CA VAL A 127 0.90 5.55 -5.57
C VAL A 127 0.78 4.13 -6.07
N VAL A 128 0.20 3.25 -5.29
CA VAL A 128 -0.06 1.85 -5.64
C VAL A 128 -1.51 1.70 -6.07
N ALA A 129 -1.76 1.41 -7.34
CA ALA A 129 -3.09 0.97 -7.76
C ALA A 129 -3.40 -0.37 -7.11
N SER A 130 -4.56 -0.50 -6.44
CA SER A 130 -4.92 -1.73 -5.74
C SER A 130 -6.27 -2.28 -6.17
N HIS A 131 -6.31 -3.60 -6.28
CA HIS A 131 -7.56 -4.36 -6.39
C HIS A 131 -8.34 -4.42 -5.06
N ARG A 132 -9.48 -5.13 -5.08
CA ARG A 132 -10.19 -5.57 -3.87
C ARG A 132 -10.14 -7.08 -3.68
N ILE A 133 -10.47 -7.57 -2.48
CA ILE A 133 -10.53 -9.02 -2.23
C ILE A 133 -11.60 -9.69 -3.12
N GLY A 134 -12.77 -9.07 -3.28
CA GLY A 134 -13.77 -9.46 -4.29
C GLY A 134 -13.59 -8.65 -5.56
N GLU A 135 -12.99 -9.23 -6.60
CA GLU A 135 -12.76 -8.60 -7.91
C GLU A 135 -13.64 -9.21 -8.99
N THR A 136 -13.72 -8.50 -10.12
CA THR A 136 -14.38 -8.97 -11.36
C THR A 136 -13.36 -9.12 -12.49
N GLU A 137 -13.82 -9.53 -13.67
CA GLU A 137 -13.04 -9.58 -14.90
C GLU A 137 -12.69 -8.18 -15.46
N ASP A 138 -13.29 -7.12 -14.92
CA ASP A 138 -13.01 -5.73 -15.31
C ASP A 138 -11.52 -5.40 -15.10
N SER A 139 -10.87 -4.74 -16.07
CA SER A 139 -9.44 -4.43 -16.01
C SER A 139 -9.13 -2.96 -15.76
N PHE A 140 -10.11 -2.13 -15.39
CA PHE A 140 -10.01 -0.67 -15.31
C PHE A 140 -8.78 -0.16 -14.54
N ILE A 141 -8.42 -0.81 -13.43
CA ILE A 141 -7.28 -0.38 -12.62
C ILE A 141 -5.92 -0.56 -13.32
N ALA A 142 -5.83 -1.42 -14.35
CA ALA A 142 -4.64 -1.54 -15.19
C ALA A 142 -4.46 -0.25 -16.00
N ASP A 143 -5.48 0.13 -16.78
CA ASP A 143 -5.48 1.36 -17.58
C ASP A 143 -5.30 2.61 -16.71
N LEU A 144 -5.96 2.65 -15.54
CA LEU A 144 -5.80 3.75 -14.57
C LEU A 144 -4.35 3.86 -14.06
N SER A 145 -3.70 2.74 -13.76
CA SER A 145 -2.32 2.74 -13.26
C SER A 145 -1.32 3.27 -14.29
N VAL A 146 -1.53 2.93 -15.57
CA VAL A 146 -0.70 3.42 -16.68
C VAL A 146 -1.02 4.87 -16.99
N GLY A 147 -2.29 5.23 -17.15
CA GLY A 147 -2.72 6.59 -17.47
C GLY A 147 -2.33 7.63 -16.42
N LEU A 148 -2.17 7.20 -15.16
CA LEU A 148 -1.66 8.05 -14.07
C LEU A 148 -0.19 7.86 -13.78
N ALA A 149 0.54 7.07 -14.58
CA ALA A 149 1.97 6.79 -14.43
C ALA A 149 2.34 6.45 -12.97
N MET A 150 1.62 5.49 -12.38
CA MET A 150 1.78 5.13 -10.97
C MET A 150 3.04 4.32 -10.68
N GLY A 151 3.57 3.61 -11.69
CA GLY A 151 4.78 2.79 -11.57
C GLY A 151 4.61 1.47 -10.78
N GLN A 152 3.53 1.34 -10.00
CA GLN A 152 3.28 0.18 -9.14
C GLN A 152 1.78 -0.18 -9.06
N ILE A 153 1.49 -1.49 -9.10
CA ILE A 153 0.14 -2.05 -9.02
C ILE A 153 0.13 -3.35 -8.18
N LYS A 154 -0.83 -3.45 -7.25
CA LYS A 154 -1.13 -4.63 -6.43
C LYS A 154 -2.47 -5.22 -6.88
N THR A 155 -2.43 -6.16 -7.83
CA THR A 155 -3.65 -6.78 -8.39
C THR A 155 -3.76 -8.30 -8.17
N GLY A 156 -3.02 -8.83 -7.19
CA GLY A 156 -3.15 -10.20 -6.70
C GLY A 156 -2.17 -11.18 -7.35
N ALA A 157 -2.22 -12.45 -6.95
CA ALA A 157 -1.34 -13.46 -7.52
C ALA A 157 -1.59 -13.65 -9.03
N PRO A 158 -0.61 -14.16 -9.81
CA PRO A 158 -0.77 -14.51 -11.22
C PRO A 158 -1.60 -15.80 -11.39
N CYS A 159 -2.77 -15.83 -10.76
CA CYS A 159 -3.72 -16.92 -10.75
C CYS A 159 -5.11 -16.35 -10.53
N ARG A 160 -6.14 -17.09 -10.94
CA ARG A 160 -7.56 -16.69 -10.94
C ARG A 160 -7.85 -15.57 -11.95
N GLY A 161 -8.92 -15.74 -12.73
CA GLY A 161 -9.20 -14.93 -13.92
C GLY A 161 -9.37 -13.45 -13.61
N GLU A 162 -9.96 -13.10 -12.47
CA GLU A 162 -10.20 -11.72 -12.06
C GLU A 162 -8.91 -10.93 -11.77
N ARG A 163 -7.80 -11.63 -11.48
CA ARG A 163 -6.47 -11.04 -11.27
C ARG A 163 -5.72 -10.95 -12.59
N VAL A 164 -5.68 -12.08 -13.30
CA VAL A 164 -4.99 -12.23 -14.58
C VAL A 164 -5.57 -11.28 -15.64
N ALA A 165 -6.85 -10.92 -15.58
CA ALA A 165 -7.45 -9.92 -16.45
C ALA A 165 -6.69 -8.58 -16.46
N LYS A 166 -6.26 -8.09 -15.29
CA LYS A 166 -5.51 -6.83 -15.17
C LYS A 166 -4.09 -6.98 -15.71
N TYR A 167 -3.40 -8.08 -15.39
CA TYR A 167 -2.06 -8.34 -15.93
C TYR A 167 -2.06 -8.48 -17.45
N ASN A 168 -3.03 -9.20 -18.01
CA ASN A 168 -3.19 -9.31 -19.46
C ASN A 168 -3.49 -7.96 -20.10
N GLN A 169 -4.23 -7.08 -19.43
CA GLN A 169 -4.46 -5.73 -19.92
C GLN A 169 -3.18 -4.89 -19.92
N LEU A 170 -2.33 -5.00 -18.90
CA LEU A 170 -1.02 -4.34 -18.88
C LEU A 170 -0.13 -4.81 -20.03
N LEU A 171 -0.12 -6.12 -20.34
CA LEU A 171 0.64 -6.65 -21.50
C LEU A 171 0.13 -6.09 -22.83
N ARG A 172 -1.19 -5.93 -22.98
CA ARG A 172 -1.75 -5.30 -24.20
C ARG A 172 -1.39 -3.82 -24.31
N ILE A 173 -1.45 -3.08 -23.20
CA ILE A 173 -1.07 -1.67 -23.16
C ILE A 173 0.43 -1.51 -23.48
N GLU A 174 1.28 -2.38 -22.95
CA GLU A 174 2.72 -2.42 -23.28
C GLU A 174 2.95 -2.68 -24.78
N GLU A 175 2.27 -3.68 -25.35
CA GLU A 175 2.34 -3.98 -26.79
C GLU A 175 1.86 -2.79 -27.65
N GLU A 176 0.78 -2.12 -27.24
CA GLU A 176 0.19 -0.98 -27.95
C GLU A 176 1.09 0.27 -27.92
N LEU A 177 1.69 0.57 -26.76
CA LEU A 177 2.55 1.75 -26.61
C LEU A 177 3.94 1.54 -27.22
N GLY A 178 4.47 0.32 -27.22
CA GLY A 178 5.80 0.01 -27.73
C GLY A 178 6.86 0.94 -27.14
N ASP A 179 7.64 1.60 -28.01
CA ASP A 179 8.72 2.51 -27.61
C ASP A 179 8.24 3.82 -26.92
N GLN A 180 6.93 4.06 -26.83
CA GLN A 180 6.36 5.22 -26.13
C GLN A 180 6.20 4.99 -24.62
N ALA A 181 6.34 3.75 -24.15
CA ALA A 181 6.27 3.40 -22.75
C ALA A 181 7.66 3.03 -22.19
N VAL A 182 7.83 3.25 -20.89
CA VAL A 182 9.01 2.79 -20.14
C VAL A 182 8.51 1.99 -18.95
N TYR A 183 9.05 0.78 -18.79
CA TYR A 183 8.83 0.00 -17.58
C TYR A 183 9.55 0.64 -16.39
N ALA A 184 8.83 0.85 -15.28
CA ALA A 184 9.36 1.58 -14.14
C ALA A 184 10.60 0.92 -13.50
N GLY A 185 10.74 -0.42 -13.56
CA GLY A 185 11.95 -1.10 -13.12
C GLY A 185 12.32 -0.78 -11.67
N GLU A 186 13.56 -0.35 -11.43
CA GLU A 186 14.06 0.07 -10.11
C GLU A 186 13.52 1.46 -9.69
N ASP A 187 13.03 2.26 -10.64
CA ASP A 187 12.46 3.60 -10.42
C ASP A 187 10.96 3.55 -10.07
N TRP A 188 10.44 2.38 -9.68
CA TRP A 188 9.03 2.15 -9.35
C TRP A 188 8.44 3.04 -8.24
N ARG A 189 9.28 3.72 -7.46
CA ARG A 189 8.86 4.70 -6.43
C ARG A 189 8.79 6.13 -6.94
N ALA A 190 9.48 6.46 -8.03
CA ALA A 190 9.60 7.83 -8.51
C ALA A 190 8.30 8.27 -9.20
N THR A 191 7.69 9.35 -8.71
CA THR A 191 6.54 10.03 -9.32
C THR A 191 6.83 11.49 -9.58
#